data_AF-A0A4P7NUX6-F1
#
_entry.id   AF-A0A4P7NUX6-F1
#
_cell.length_a   1.000
_cell.length_b   1.000
_cell.length_c   1.000
_cell.angle_alpha   90.00
_cell.angle_beta   90.00
_cell.angle_gamma   90.00
#
_symmetry.space_group_name_H-M   'P 1'
#
loop_
_entity.id
_entity.type
_entity.pdbx_description
1 polymer ?
#
loop_
_entity_poly.entity_id
_entity_poly.type
_entity_poly.pdbx_seq_one_letter_code
_entity_poly.pdbx_strand_id
1 'polypeptide(L)'
;MHTLTLLTFAVLLGNTLTMAGKVLVRVDSRDPDVIQRCNGFKIHCPQVLPENFEPLHYMENNLLDRWGATWKDKAHATEYINRYAPKGRAWIYWLEVKAEDVPEEITHKNQPDISRYPFSKVIEWVHSSHHGISRVPNPEYKAGLWASIRKNVKGGR
;
A
#
# COMPACT_ATOMS: atom_id res chain seq x y z
N MET A 1 48.84 40.97 -2.90
CA MET A 1 48.23 39.97 -3.81
C MET A 1 47.94 38.72 -2.99
N HIS A 2 46.70 38.52 -2.55
CA HIS A 2 46.26 37.29 -1.89
C HIS A 2 45.02 36.82 -2.64
N THR A 3 45.21 35.76 -3.41
CA THR A 3 44.18 35.06 -4.16
C THR A 3 43.32 34.28 -3.17
N LEU A 4 42.11 34.78 -2.90
CA LEU A 4 41.07 34.03 -2.21
C LEU A 4 40.56 32.94 -3.16
N THR A 5 40.91 31.69 -2.87
CA THR A 5 40.30 30.51 -3.48
C THR A 5 38.85 30.42 -2.98
N LEU A 6 37.91 30.84 -3.82
CA LEU A 6 36.50 30.50 -3.64
C LEU A 6 36.35 28.99 -3.82
N LEU A 7 36.26 28.27 -2.70
CA LEU A 7 35.67 26.94 -2.66
C LEU A 7 34.21 27.08 -3.10
N THR A 8 33.96 26.70 -4.34
CA THR A 8 32.65 26.36 -4.87
C THR A 8 32.02 25.33 -3.94
N PHE A 9 31.18 25.79 -3.01
CA PHE A 9 30.08 25.00 -2.49
C PHE A 9 29.16 24.72 -3.68
N ALA A 10 29.53 23.74 -4.49
CA ALA A 10 28.56 22.90 -5.15
C ALA A 10 27.78 22.25 -4.02
N VAL A 11 26.76 22.97 -3.56
CA VAL A 11 25.61 22.38 -2.90
C VAL A 11 25.14 21.35 -3.90
N LEU A 12 25.62 20.12 -3.71
CA LEU A 12 24.99 18.91 -4.15
C LEU A 12 23.60 18.95 -3.51
N LEU A 13 22.71 19.72 -4.14
CA LEU A 13 21.32 19.38 -4.39
C LEU A 13 21.32 18.09 -5.22
N GLY A 14 22.01 17.06 -4.72
CA GLY A 14 21.89 15.71 -5.19
C GLY A 14 20.48 15.34 -4.80
N ASN A 15 19.58 15.51 -5.77
CA ASN A 15 18.24 14.97 -5.86
C ASN A 15 17.93 13.89 -4.80
N THR A 16 17.70 14.30 -3.56
CA THR A 16 16.78 13.56 -2.70
C THR A 16 15.41 14.01 -3.15
N LEU A 17 15.08 13.73 -4.42
CA LEU A 17 13.72 13.55 -4.85
C LEU A 17 13.18 12.52 -3.88
N THR A 18 12.51 13.01 -2.84
CA THR A 18 11.81 12.11 -1.94
C THR A 18 10.75 11.51 -2.82
N MET A 19 11.00 10.29 -3.30
CA MET A 19 10.16 9.68 -4.31
C MET A 19 8.73 9.73 -3.79
N ALA A 20 7.87 10.41 -4.54
CA ALA A 20 6.51 10.64 -4.12
C ALA A 20 5.86 9.26 -3.90
N GLY A 21 5.43 8.99 -2.67
CA GLY A 21 4.66 7.80 -2.38
C GLY A 21 3.36 7.83 -3.17
N LYS A 22 2.98 6.70 -3.76
CA LYS A 22 1.66 6.45 -4.35
C LYS A 22 0.88 5.57 -3.40
N VAL A 23 -0.40 5.87 -3.22
CA VAL A 23 -1.28 5.05 -2.38
C VAL A 23 -1.94 4.01 -3.28
N LEU A 24 -1.84 2.75 -2.89
CA LEU A 24 -2.57 1.64 -3.47
C LEU A 24 -3.63 1.13 -2.50
N VAL A 25 -4.57 0.37 -3.04
CA VAL A 25 -5.60 -0.33 -2.28
C VAL A 25 -5.39 -1.82 -2.44
N ARG A 26 -5.35 -2.57 -1.33
CA ARG A 26 -5.20 -4.02 -1.32
C ARG A 26 -6.45 -4.64 -0.72
N VAL A 27 -7.13 -5.49 -1.48
CA VAL A 27 -8.16 -6.38 -0.95
C VAL A 27 -7.44 -7.63 -0.47
N ASP A 28 -7.65 -8.05 0.77
CA ASP A 28 -7.01 -9.24 1.33
C ASP A 28 -7.97 -9.97 2.28
N SER A 29 -7.90 -11.30 2.29
CA SER A 29 -8.69 -12.15 3.17
C SER A 29 -8.09 -12.29 4.57
N ARG A 30 -6.81 -11.96 4.75
CA ARG A 30 -6.13 -12.01 6.04
C ARG A 30 -6.54 -10.83 6.92
N ASP A 31 -6.68 -11.12 8.21
CA ASP A 31 -6.90 -10.12 9.24
C ASP A 31 -5.65 -9.22 9.44
N PRO A 32 -5.84 -7.98 9.94
CA PRO A 32 -4.73 -7.03 10.12
C PRO A 32 -3.60 -7.56 11.00
N ASP A 33 -3.91 -8.35 12.04
CA ASP A 33 -2.92 -8.96 12.94
C ASP A 33 -2.08 -10.03 12.22
N VAL A 34 -2.67 -10.76 11.27
CA VAL A 34 -1.94 -11.71 10.42
C VAL A 34 -0.98 -10.96 9.51
N ILE A 35 -1.44 -9.89 8.85
CA ILE A 35 -0.57 -9.06 7.99
C ILE A 35 0.57 -8.45 8.82
N GLN A 36 0.28 -7.98 10.03
CA GLN A 36 1.28 -7.44 10.95
C GLN A 36 2.33 -8.49 11.32
N ARG A 37 1.91 -9.71 11.72
CA ARG A 37 2.83 -10.83 12.03
C ARG A 37 3.69 -11.22 10.83
N CYS A 38 3.14 -11.14 9.62
CA CYS A 38 3.86 -11.39 8.37
C CYS A 38 4.77 -10.22 7.93
N ASN A 39 4.75 -9.11 8.66
CA ASN A 39 5.39 -7.84 8.30
C ASN A 39 5.01 -7.40 6.87
N GLY A 40 3.71 -7.37 6.58
CA GLY A 40 3.14 -6.94 5.31
C GLY A 40 2.54 -8.08 4.48
N PHE A 41 2.28 -7.80 3.20
CA PHE A 41 1.55 -8.69 2.29
C PHE A 41 2.46 -9.73 1.64
N LYS A 42 3.13 -10.57 2.43
CA LYS A 42 4.00 -11.63 1.88
C LYS A 42 3.13 -12.69 1.20
N ILE A 43 3.50 -13.11 -0.01
CA ILE A 43 2.75 -14.10 -0.80
C ILE A 43 2.68 -15.45 -0.08
N HIS A 44 3.75 -15.84 0.63
CA HIS A 44 3.86 -17.12 1.33
C HIS A 44 3.70 -17.02 2.85
N CYS A 45 2.99 -16.01 3.36
CA CYS A 45 2.73 -15.86 4.79
C CYS A 45 1.24 -15.61 5.08
N PRO A 46 0.62 -16.36 6.01
CA PRO A 46 1.15 -17.55 6.64
C PRO A 46 1.39 -18.67 5.61
N GLN A 47 2.34 -19.57 5.89
CA GLN A 47 2.61 -20.70 5.00
C GLN A 47 1.46 -21.72 5.00
N VAL A 48 0.77 -21.83 6.13
CA VAL A 48 -0.36 -22.74 6.33
C VAL A 48 -1.65 -21.98 6.09
N LEU A 49 -2.47 -22.50 5.17
CA LEU A 49 -3.84 -22.06 4.96
C LEU A 49 -4.76 -22.79 5.96
N PRO A 50 -5.74 -22.13 6.58
CA PRO A 50 -6.80 -22.81 7.32
C PRO A 50 -7.46 -23.91 6.45
N GLU A 51 -7.85 -25.04 7.02
CA GLU A 51 -8.41 -26.20 6.27
C GLU A 51 -9.64 -25.84 5.43
N ASN A 52 -10.41 -24.88 5.92
CA ASN A 52 -11.63 -24.33 5.35
C ASN A 52 -11.42 -22.89 4.85
N PHE A 53 -10.16 -22.51 4.57
CA PHE A 53 -9.85 -21.31 3.83
C PHE A 53 -10.32 -21.49 2.40
N GLU A 54 -11.45 -20.90 2.08
CA GLU A 54 -11.76 -20.56 0.71
C GLU A 54 -10.89 -19.34 0.40
N PRO A 55 -9.89 -19.45 -0.50
CA PRO A 55 -9.31 -18.26 -1.08
C PRO A 55 -10.46 -17.43 -1.62
N LEU A 56 -10.27 -16.12 -1.77
CA LEU A 56 -11.13 -15.38 -2.69
C LEU A 56 -10.85 -16.04 -4.08
N HIS A 57 -11.60 -17.10 -4.42
CA HIS A 57 -11.17 -18.16 -5.34
C HIS A 57 -11.22 -17.71 -6.80
N TYR A 58 -11.64 -16.46 -7.01
CA TYR A 58 -11.80 -15.79 -8.29
C TYR A 58 -10.74 -14.71 -8.52
N MET A 59 -9.72 -14.65 -7.66
CA MET A 59 -8.69 -13.63 -7.72
C MET A 59 -7.65 -13.90 -8.80
N GLU A 60 -8.04 -13.74 -10.07
CA GLU A 60 -7.06 -13.57 -11.14
C GLU A 60 -6.11 -12.43 -10.73
N ASN A 61 -4.92 -12.80 -10.30
CA ASN A 61 -3.79 -11.93 -10.15
C ASN A 61 -2.58 -12.62 -10.77
N ASN A 62 -1.70 -11.83 -11.35
CA ASN A 62 -0.47 -12.27 -11.99
C ASN A 62 0.61 -12.71 -10.98
N LEU A 63 0.33 -12.72 -9.69
CA LEU A 63 1.31 -12.92 -8.62
C LEU A 63 1.17 -14.29 -7.92
N LEU A 64 0.18 -15.10 -8.31
CA LEU A 64 -0.20 -16.35 -7.62
C LEU A 64 -0.50 -16.14 -6.12
N ASP A 65 -0.87 -14.92 -5.75
CA ASP A 65 -1.17 -14.54 -4.38
C ASP A 65 -2.58 -15.03 -4.03
N ARG A 66 -2.65 -16.02 -3.14
CA ARG A 66 -3.92 -16.67 -2.76
C ARG A 66 -4.75 -15.82 -1.81
N TRP A 67 -4.20 -14.73 -1.28
CA TRP A 67 -4.82 -13.96 -0.20
C TRP A 67 -5.59 -12.74 -0.69
N GLY A 68 -5.15 -12.12 -1.78
CA GLY A 68 -5.65 -10.80 -2.15
C GLY A 68 -5.24 -10.31 -3.54
N ALA A 69 -5.72 -9.11 -3.86
CA ALA A 69 -5.43 -8.39 -5.10
C ALA A 69 -5.26 -6.87 -4.87
N THR A 70 -4.38 -6.26 -5.64
CA THR A 70 -4.00 -4.84 -5.48
C THR A 70 -4.61 -3.98 -6.60
N TRP A 71 -5.13 -2.82 -6.23
CA TRP A 71 -5.89 -1.89 -7.08
C TRP A 71 -5.44 -0.44 -6.86
N LYS A 72 -5.73 0.42 -7.84
CA LYS A 72 -5.38 1.84 -7.78
C LYS A 72 -6.21 2.63 -6.78
N ASP A 73 -7.44 2.22 -6.53
CA ASP A 73 -8.38 2.93 -5.67
C ASP A 73 -9.47 2.01 -5.08
N LYS A 74 -10.28 2.57 -4.18
CA LYS A 74 -11.38 1.86 -3.51
C LYS A 74 -12.47 1.44 -4.48
N ALA A 75 -12.74 2.21 -5.53
CA ALA A 75 -13.81 1.91 -6.47
C ALA A 75 -13.52 0.61 -7.22
N HIS A 76 -12.30 0.46 -7.73
CA HIS A 76 -11.85 -0.77 -8.40
C HIS A 76 -11.81 -1.96 -7.42
N ALA A 77 -11.33 -1.75 -6.20
CA ALA A 77 -11.35 -2.77 -5.15
C ALA A 77 -12.78 -3.23 -4.79
N THR A 78 -13.74 -2.30 -4.77
CA THR A 78 -15.14 -2.61 -4.45
C THR A 78 -15.82 -3.34 -5.61
N GLU A 79 -15.61 -2.90 -6.86
CA GLU A 79 -16.07 -3.61 -8.04
C GLU A 79 -15.54 -5.05 -8.07
N TYR A 80 -14.25 -5.22 -7.75
CA TYR A 80 -13.61 -6.51 -7.65
C TYR A 80 -14.26 -7.42 -6.60
N ILE A 81 -14.46 -6.92 -5.38
CA ILE A 81 -15.16 -7.67 -4.32
C ILE A 81 -16.57 -8.05 -4.77
N ASN A 82 -17.33 -7.13 -5.34
CA ASN A 82 -18.70 -7.39 -5.77
C ASN A 82 -18.78 -8.44 -6.89
N ARG A 83 -17.81 -8.48 -7.80
CA ARG A 83 -17.79 -9.42 -8.93
C ARG A 83 -17.26 -10.81 -8.54
N TYR A 84 -16.22 -10.85 -7.72
CA TYR A 84 -15.39 -12.04 -7.51
C TYR A 84 -15.41 -12.55 -6.07
N ALA A 85 -15.93 -11.77 -5.14
CA ALA A 85 -16.11 -12.17 -3.76
C ALA A 85 -17.42 -11.64 -3.17
N PRO A 86 -18.58 -11.80 -3.86
CA PRO A 86 -19.85 -11.19 -3.44
C PRO A 86 -20.33 -11.66 -2.05
N LYS A 87 -19.87 -12.84 -1.62
CA LYS A 87 -20.09 -13.40 -0.29
C LYS A 87 -18.82 -13.42 0.58
N GLY A 88 -17.70 -12.98 0.00
CA GLY A 88 -16.39 -12.98 0.65
C GLY A 88 -16.28 -11.82 1.63
N ARG A 89 -16.09 -12.16 2.90
CA ARG A 89 -15.63 -11.22 3.91
C ARG A 89 -14.15 -10.94 3.62
N ALA A 90 -13.80 -9.68 3.40
CA ALA A 90 -12.44 -9.29 3.07
C ALA A 90 -12.11 -7.96 3.75
N TRP A 91 -10.83 -7.69 3.90
CA TRP A 91 -10.30 -6.42 4.35
C TRP A 91 -9.85 -5.59 3.16
N ILE A 92 -10.08 -4.28 3.22
CA ILE A 92 -9.57 -3.31 2.28
C ILE A 92 -8.50 -2.50 3.01
N TYR A 93 -7.27 -2.58 2.55
CA TYR A 93 -6.11 -1.89 3.08
C TYR A 93 -5.67 -0.76 2.14
N TRP A 94 -5.22 0.35 2.69
CA TRP A 94 -4.50 1.39 1.95
C TRP A 94 -3.03 1.30 2.31
N LEU A 95 -2.15 1.31 1.32
CA LEU A 95 -0.70 1.24 1.54
C LEU A 95 0.06 2.25 0.68
N GLU A 96 1.11 2.82 1.24
CA GLU A 96 2.02 3.72 0.54
C GLU A 96 3.17 2.92 -0.09
N VAL A 97 3.29 3.03 -1.40
CA VAL A 97 4.37 2.42 -2.18
C VAL A 97 5.14 3.49 -2.95
N LYS A 98 6.29 3.15 -3.50
CA LYS A 98 7.01 4.03 -4.42
C LYS A 98 6.26 4.12 -5.74
N ALA A 99 6.21 5.32 -6.34
CA ALA A 99 5.55 5.51 -7.63
C ALA A 99 6.11 4.62 -8.75
N GLU A 100 7.43 4.36 -8.76
CA GLU A 100 8.11 3.49 -9.74
C GLU A 100 7.65 2.04 -9.71
N ASP A 101 7.07 1.60 -8.59
CA ASP A 101 6.59 0.23 -8.41
C ASP A 101 5.12 0.07 -8.84
N VAL A 102 4.50 1.16 -9.33
CA VAL A 102 3.10 1.16 -9.73
C VAL A 102 3.01 1.36 -11.23
N PRO A 103 2.42 0.41 -11.98
CA PRO A 103 2.18 0.63 -13.40
C PRO A 103 1.19 1.79 -13.62
N GLU A 104 1.19 2.32 -14.84
CA GLU A 104 0.28 3.40 -15.24
C GLU A 104 -1.18 2.98 -15.03
N GLU A 105 -1.51 1.76 -15.45
CA GLU A 105 -2.80 1.11 -15.23
C GLU A 105 -2.66 -0.17 -14.42
N ILE A 106 -3.63 -0.44 -13.54
CA ILE A 106 -3.69 -1.68 -12.75
C ILE A 106 -4.90 -2.48 -13.19
N THR A 107 -4.63 -3.69 -13.67
CA THR A 107 -5.58 -4.72 -14.12
C THR A 107 -5.28 -6.04 -13.40
N HIS A 108 -6.11 -7.06 -13.58
CA HIS A 108 -5.86 -8.40 -13.05
C HIS A 108 -4.55 -9.05 -13.58
N LYS A 109 -4.03 -8.59 -14.73
CA LYS A 109 -2.83 -9.18 -15.36
C LYS A 109 -1.51 -8.48 -15.00
N ASN A 110 -1.57 -7.30 -14.38
CA ASN A 110 -0.39 -6.48 -14.11
C ASN A 110 -0.47 -5.80 -12.73
N GLN A 111 -1.03 -6.49 -11.74
CA GLN A 111 -1.03 -5.99 -10.38
C GLN A 111 0.41 -5.84 -9.86
N PRO A 112 0.72 -4.74 -9.16
CA PRO A 112 2.06 -4.51 -8.63
C PRO A 112 2.36 -5.50 -7.49
N ASP A 113 3.59 -6.04 -7.47
CA ASP A 113 4.08 -6.85 -6.36
C ASP A 113 4.42 -5.96 -5.15
N ILE A 114 3.59 -6.10 -4.12
CA ILE A 114 3.71 -5.36 -2.86
C ILE A 114 4.34 -6.19 -1.73
N SER A 115 4.81 -7.41 -2.01
CA SER A 115 5.35 -8.34 -1.00
C SER A 115 6.60 -7.82 -0.30
N ARG A 116 7.38 -6.95 -0.93
CA ARG A 116 8.55 -6.30 -0.31
C ARG A 116 8.19 -5.22 0.71
N TYR A 117 6.97 -4.69 0.69
CA TYR A 117 6.58 -3.59 1.57
C TYR A 117 6.26 -4.09 2.98
N PRO A 118 6.81 -3.45 4.04
CA PRO A 118 6.54 -3.83 5.43
C PRO A 118 5.15 -3.38 5.88
N PHE A 119 4.68 -3.91 7.00
CA PHE A 119 3.39 -3.53 7.57
C PHE A 119 3.31 -2.03 7.91
N SER A 120 4.43 -1.41 8.28
CA SER A 120 4.53 0.04 8.54
C SER A 120 4.23 0.93 7.31
N LYS A 121 4.05 0.35 6.12
CA LYS A 121 3.60 1.05 4.91
C LYS A 121 2.09 0.97 4.68
N VAL A 122 1.38 0.14 5.44
CA VAL A 122 -0.08 0.13 5.49
C VAL A 122 -0.52 1.37 6.26
N ILE A 123 -1.35 2.23 5.65
CA ILE A 123 -1.85 3.47 6.22
C ILE A 123 -3.03 3.18 7.16
N GLU A 124 -3.99 2.41 6.68
CA GLU A 124 -5.27 2.14 7.33
C GLU A 124 -5.98 0.95 6.66
N TRP A 125 -7.03 0.44 7.32
CA TRP A 125 -7.85 -0.64 6.78
C TRP A 125 -9.32 -0.55 7.20
N VAL A 126 -10.19 -1.28 6.50
CA VAL A 126 -11.61 -1.44 6.85
C VAL A 126 -12.10 -2.83 6.42
N HIS A 127 -13.03 -3.40 7.18
CA HIS A 127 -13.67 -4.65 6.80
C HIS A 127 -14.75 -4.40 5.73
N SER A 128 -14.85 -5.23 4.70
CA SER A 128 -15.71 -5.03 3.53
C SER A 128 -17.21 -5.00 3.86
N SER A 129 -17.63 -5.68 4.92
CA SER A 129 -19.02 -5.66 5.41
C SER A 129 -19.41 -4.36 6.13
N HIS A 130 -18.45 -3.51 6.46
CA HIS A 130 -18.73 -2.23 7.09
C HIS A 130 -19.06 -1.18 6.01
N HIS A 131 -20.34 -0.83 5.90
CA HIS A 131 -20.81 0.27 5.04
C HIS A 131 -20.52 1.67 5.61
N GLY A 132 -19.88 1.75 6.79
CA GLY A 132 -19.52 2.99 7.47
C GLY A 132 -18.16 3.59 7.05
N ILE A 133 -17.84 4.77 7.60
CA ILE A 133 -16.63 5.54 7.30
C ILE A 133 -15.45 5.16 8.21
N SER A 134 -15.65 4.34 9.24
CA SER A 134 -14.63 4.11 10.28
C SER A 134 -13.49 3.20 9.79
N ARG A 135 -12.55 3.79 9.07
CA ARG A 135 -11.26 3.19 8.77
C ARG A 135 -10.44 3.12 10.06
N VAL A 136 -9.75 2.01 10.24
CA VAL A 136 -8.84 1.81 11.38
C VAL A 136 -7.45 2.28 10.95
N PRO A 137 -6.90 3.35 11.55
CA PRO A 137 -5.56 3.82 11.22
C PRO A 137 -4.51 2.83 11.73
N ASN A 138 -3.42 2.65 10.97
CA ASN A 138 -2.29 1.85 11.41
C ASN A 138 -1.40 2.67 12.36
N PRO A 139 -1.23 2.27 13.64
CA PRO A 139 -0.35 2.98 14.57
C PRO A 139 1.14 2.94 14.16
N GLU A 140 1.55 1.95 13.37
CA GLU A 140 2.91 1.82 12.85
C GLU A 140 3.19 2.70 11.64
N TYR A 141 2.14 3.20 10.98
CA TYR A 141 2.32 4.07 9.82
C TYR A 141 2.91 5.42 10.25
N LYS A 142 4.06 5.74 9.67
CA LYS A 142 4.67 7.07 9.77
C LYS A 142 4.68 7.67 8.38
N ALA A 143 3.84 8.68 8.18
CA ALA A 143 3.86 9.45 6.94
C ALA A 143 5.28 9.94 6.67
N GLY A 144 5.75 9.79 5.43
CA GLY A 144 7.06 10.29 5.05
C GLY A 144 7.22 11.76 5.43
N LEU A 145 8.40 12.16 5.90
CA LEU A 145 8.71 13.49 6.45
C LEU A 145 8.10 14.65 5.59
N TRP A 146 8.13 14.50 4.27
CA TRP A 146 7.64 15.48 3.29
C TRP A 146 6.13 15.47 3.03
N ALA A 147 5.43 14.37 3.32
CA ALA A 147 3.96 14.34 3.32
C ALA A 147 3.41 15.14 4.53
N SER A 148 4.06 15.00 5.68
CA SER A 148 3.75 15.74 6.92
C SER A 148 4.01 17.25 6.77
N ILE A 149 5.12 17.64 6.14
CA ILE A 149 5.43 19.06 5.87
C ILE A 149 4.40 19.70 4.93
N ARG A 150 4.00 19.02 3.83
CA ARG A 150 3.00 19.56 2.89
C ARG A 150 1.62 19.78 3.51
N LYS A 151 1.24 18.99 4.51
CA LYS A 151 -0.02 19.19 5.26
C LYS A 151 0.04 20.46 6.11
N ASN A 152 1.18 20.77 6.71
CA ASN A 152 1.38 21.99 7.51
C ASN A 152 1.46 23.26 6.64
N VAL A 153 1.95 23.18 5.40
CA VAL A 153 2.00 24.34 4.48
C VAL A 153 0.60 24.71 3.95
N LYS A 154 -0.32 23.75 3.82
CA LYS A 154 -1.71 24.02 3.36
C LYS A 154 -2.69 24.37 4.49
N GLY A 155 -2.30 24.24 5.76
CA GLY A 155 -3.14 24.55 6.93
C GLY A 155 -2.86 25.91 7.58
N GLY A 156 -1.93 26.70 7.05
CA GLY A 156 -1.65 28.05 7.52
C GLY A 156 -2.54 29.08 6.82
N ARG A 157 -3.80 29.18 7.22
CA ARG A 157 -4.65 30.37 7.01
C ARG A 157 -5.52 30.60 8.23
#